data_AF-A0A7J7KYA1-F1
#
_entry.id   AF-A0A7J7KYA1-F1
#
_cell.length_a   1.000
_cell.length_b   1.000
_cell.length_c   1.000
_cell.angle_alpha   90.00
_cell.angle_beta   90.00
_cell.angle_gamma   90.00
#
_symmetry.space_group_name_H-M   'P 1'
#
loop_
_entity.id
_entity.type
_entity.pdbx_description
1 polymer ?
#
loop_
_entity_poly.entity_id
_entity_poly.type
_entity_poly.pdbx_seq_one_letter_code
_entity_poly.pdbx_strand_id
1 'polypeptide(L)'
;MLFYGPPGTGKTTTALAIAHQLFGPGLYKSRVLELNASDDRGINVVRTKIKYFAAVAVGTGGRQGRYLCPPYKIIILDEADSMTEDARRTMETYSRVTRFFFICNYISKIIEPLASRCEKFSFKPLSEEIMISRVLHICNEEGLNLDPQALLTLSSISQGDLRRAITYLQGAARLFGSPISAKDLISVFGVAPPDV
;
A
#
# COMPACT_ATOMS: atom_id res chain seq x y z
N MET A 1 -13.23 -5.55 0.30
CA MET A 1 -12.77 -4.45 1.18
C MET A 1 -12.31 -3.30 0.30
N LEU A 2 -12.58 -2.06 0.70
CA LEU A 2 -12.15 -0.86 0.00
C LEU A 2 -11.28 -0.02 0.94
N PHE A 3 -10.00 0.10 0.62
CA PHE A 3 -9.02 0.88 1.38
C PHE A 3 -8.79 2.20 0.66
N TYR A 4 -9.03 3.32 1.34
CA TYR A 4 -8.88 4.64 0.74
C TYR A 4 -8.19 5.61 1.68
N GLY A 5 -7.50 6.60 1.11
CA GLY A 5 -6.79 7.63 1.88
C GLY A 5 -5.55 8.16 1.16
N PRO A 6 -4.83 9.13 1.74
CA PRO A 6 -3.65 9.74 1.14
C PRO A 6 -2.53 8.73 0.79
N PRO A 7 -1.61 9.08 -0.12
CA PRO A 7 -0.45 8.24 -0.44
C PRO A 7 0.42 8.00 0.81
N GLY A 8 1.18 6.89 0.82
CA GLY A 8 2.13 6.61 1.90
C GLY A 8 1.56 6.23 3.26
N THR A 9 0.24 6.03 3.37
CA THR A 9 -0.47 5.65 4.61
C THR A 9 -0.51 4.14 4.89
N GLY A 10 0.14 3.32 4.06
CA GLY A 10 0.25 1.87 4.27
C GLY A 10 -0.91 1.02 3.73
N LYS A 11 -1.79 1.56 2.89
CA LYS A 11 -2.95 0.83 2.30
C LYS A 11 -2.56 -0.52 1.68
N THR A 12 -1.64 -0.49 0.71
CA THR A 12 -1.14 -1.68 0.00
C THR A 12 -0.43 -2.63 0.96
N THR A 13 0.43 -2.10 1.82
CA THR A 13 1.15 -2.87 2.85
C THR A 13 0.20 -3.63 3.76
N THR A 14 -0.89 -3.01 4.22
CA THR A 14 -1.89 -3.65 5.07
C THR A 14 -2.62 -4.78 4.34
N ALA A 15 -3.00 -4.58 3.07
CA ALA A 15 -3.64 -5.64 2.28
C ALA A 15 -2.72 -6.85 2.09
N LEU A 16 -1.45 -6.60 1.78
CA LEU A 16 -0.43 -7.65 1.64
C LEU A 16 -0.17 -8.36 2.97
N ALA A 17 -0.07 -7.61 4.08
CA ALA A 17 0.15 -8.17 5.41
C ALA A 17 -0.99 -9.09 5.84
N ILE A 18 -2.24 -8.70 5.62
CA ILE A 18 -3.42 -9.54 5.87
C ILE A 18 -3.34 -10.83 5.03
N ALA A 19 -3.00 -10.69 3.75
CA ALA A 19 -2.89 -11.85 2.85
C ALA A 19 -1.76 -12.80 3.25
N HIS A 20 -0.61 -12.28 3.70
CA HIS A 20 0.49 -13.07 4.27
C HIS A 20 0.12 -13.75 5.58
N GLN A 21 -0.63 -13.09 6.46
CA GLN A 21 -1.07 -13.66 7.73
C GLN A 21 -2.09 -14.80 7.52
N LEU A 22 -2.91 -14.73 6.47
CA LEU A 22 -3.84 -15.79 6.12
C LEU A 22 -3.13 -16.96 5.43
N PHE A 23 -2.47 -16.73 4.31
CA PHE A 23 -2.01 -17.83 3.46
C PHE A 23 -0.59 -18.33 3.78
N GLY A 24 0.21 -17.55 4.53
CA GLY A 24 1.61 -17.86 4.78
C GLY A 24 2.46 -17.93 3.50
N PRO A 25 3.78 -18.20 3.61
CA PRO A 25 4.68 -18.14 2.47
C PRO A 25 4.42 -19.22 1.41
N GLY A 26 3.86 -20.37 1.79
CA GLY A 26 3.61 -21.49 0.88
C GLY A 26 2.44 -21.28 -0.08
N LEU A 27 1.32 -20.74 0.41
CA LEU A 27 0.10 -20.57 -0.39
C LEU A 27 -0.09 -19.14 -0.91
N TYR A 28 0.69 -18.16 -0.43
CA TYR A 28 0.55 -16.76 -0.85
C TYR A 28 0.52 -16.61 -2.38
N LYS A 29 1.52 -17.17 -3.09
CA LYS A 29 1.64 -17.04 -4.55
C LYS A 29 0.50 -17.68 -5.34
N SER A 30 -0.17 -18.69 -4.78
CA SER A 30 -1.28 -19.38 -5.44
C SER A 30 -2.66 -18.82 -5.05
N ARG A 31 -2.73 -18.08 -3.93
CA ARG A 31 -3.99 -17.56 -3.35
C ARG A 31 -4.13 -16.06 -3.44
N VAL A 32 -3.06 -15.32 -3.72
CA VAL A 32 -3.05 -13.86 -3.80
C VAL A 32 -2.62 -13.42 -5.18
N LEU A 33 -3.41 -12.55 -5.80
CA LEU A 33 -3.07 -11.87 -7.04
C LEU A 33 -3.10 -10.37 -6.81
N GLU A 34 -1.96 -9.72 -6.97
CA GLU A 34 -1.82 -8.26 -6.95
C GLU A 34 -1.79 -7.73 -8.38
N LEU A 35 -2.61 -6.73 -8.67
CA LEU A 35 -2.62 -6.02 -9.95
C LEU A 35 -2.75 -4.52 -9.68
N ASN A 36 -1.99 -3.72 -10.40
CA ASN A 36 -2.26 -2.29 -10.51
C ASN A 36 -3.27 -2.09 -11.66
N ALA A 37 -4.39 -1.44 -11.37
CA ALA A 37 -5.47 -1.24 -12.33
C ALA A 37 -5.20 -0.10 -13.33
N SER A 38 -4.24 0.80 -13.03
CA SER A 38 -3.86 1.92 -13.91
C SER A 38 -2.80 1.58 -14.95
N ASP A 39 -2.20 0.38 -14.89
CA ASP A 39 -1.09 -0.02 -15.75
C ASP A 39 -1.47 -0.03 -17.24
N ASP A 40 -0.58 0.48 -18.10
CA ASP A 40 -0.74 0.73 -19.56
C ASP A 40 -1.03 -0.53 -20.40
N ARG A 41 -1.11 -1.68 -19.76
CA ARG A 41 -1.41 -2.98 -20.37
C ARG A 41 -2.90 -3.19 -20.68
N GLY A 42 -3.74 -2.20 -20.38
CA GLY A 42 -5.14 -2.14 -20.78
C GLY A 42 -6.07 -2.98 -19.90
N ILE A 43 -7.29 -2.47 -19.71
CA ILE A 43 -8.31 -3.04 -18.82
C ILE A 43 -8.65 -4.51 -19.16
N ASN A 44 -8.50 -4.91 -20.42
CA ASN A 44 -8.77 -6.26 -20.91
C ASN A 44 -7.76 -7.30 -20.39
N VAL A 45 -6.50 -6.91 -20.18
CA VAL A 45 -5.47 -7.81 -19.63
C VAL A 45 -5.73 -8.08 -18.15
N VAL A 46 -6.10 -7.04 -17.39
CA VAL A 46 -6.51 -7.15 -15.98
C VAL A 46 -7.71 -8.09 -15.85
N ARG A 47 -8.75 -7.90 -16.67
CA ARG A 47 -9.95 -8.76 -16.70
C ARG A 47 -9.60 -10.23 -16.96
N THR A 48 -8.77 -10.46 -17.97
CA THR A 48 -8.37 -11.81 -18.37
C THR A 48 -7.59 -12.51 -17.25
N LYS A 49 -6.63 -11.81 -16.62
CA LYS A 49 -5.87 -12.34 -15.47
C LYS A 49 -6.78 -12.65 -14.28
N ILE A 50 -7.70 -11.76 -13.93
CA ILE A 50 -8.69 -11.98 -12.86
C ILE A 50 -9.53 -13.22 -13.17
N LYS A 51 -10.02 -13.35 -14.41
CA LYS A 51 -10.85 -14.49 -14.83
C LYS A 51 -10.09 -15.81 -14.71
N TYR A 52 -8.87 -15.89 -15.25
CA TYR A 52 -8.05 -17.09 -15.15
C TYR A 52 -7.73 -17.44 -13.70
N PHE A 53 -7.35 -16.45 -12.90
CA PHE A 53 -7.01 -16.67 -11.50
C PHE A 53 -8.22 -17.10 -10.66
N ALA A 54 -9.39 -16.49 -10.87
CA ALA A 54 -10.62 -16.83 -10.17
C ALA A 54 -11.19 -18.19 -10.60
N ALA A 55 -10.99 -18.61 -11.85
CA ALA A 55 -11.45 -19.90 -12.37
C ALA A 55 -10.66 -21.10 -11.84
N VAL A 56 -9.39 -20.91 -11.45
CA VAL A 56 -8.58 -21.98 -10.88
C VAL A 56 -9.21 -22.47 -9.57
N ALA A 57 -9.43 -23.79 -9.46
CA ALA A 57 -10.02 -24.38 -8.26
C ALA A 57 -9.15 -24.15 -7.03
N VAL A 58 -9.83 -23.99 -5.90
CA VAL A 58 -9.23 -23.79 -4.58
C VAL A 58 -9.42 -25.07 -3.79
N GLY A 59 -8.31 -25.65 -3.30
CA GLY A 59 -8.38 -26.80 -2.38
C GLY A 59 -9.16 -26.48 -1.11
N THR A 60 -9.67 -27.53 -0.44
CA THR A 60 -10.47 -27.41 0.78
C THR A 60 -9.74 -26.59 1.84
N GLY A 61 -10.46 -25.65 2.45
CA GLY A 61 -9.92 -24.79 3.51
C GLY A 61 -9.43 -25.63 4.68
N GLY A 62 -8.39 -25.16 5.35
CA GLY A 62 -7.77 -25.88 6.45
C GLY A 62 -6.68 -25.06 7.13
N ARG A 63 -5.90 -25.71 7.98
CA ARG A 63 -4.78 -25.08 8.68
C ARG A 63 -3.48 -25.67 8.11
N GLN A 64 -2.65 -24.85 7.49
CA GLN A 64 -1.29 -25.26 7.12
C GLN A 64 -0.32 -24.68 8.15
N GLY A 65 0.12 -25.52 9.08
CA GLY A 65 0.94 -25.10 10.22
C GLY A 65 0.21 -24.04 11.07
N ARG A 66 0.83 -22.86 11.23
CA ARG A 66 0.25 -21.75 12.00
C ARG A 66 -0.79 -20.91 11.24
N TYR A 67 -0.90 -21.10 9.93
CA TYR A 67 -1.67 -20.24 9.05
C TYR A 67 -3.11 -20.75 8.85
N LEU A 68 -4.07 -19.83 8.90
CA LEU A 68 -5.47 -20.10 8.60
C LEU A 68 -5.64 -20.00 7.09
N CYS A 69 -5.85 -21.12 6.41
CA CYS A 69 -5.94 -21.17 4.95
C CYS A 69 -7.39 -21.35 4.53
N PRO A 70 -8.19 -20.28 4.47
CA PRO A 70 -9.60 -20.38 4.17
C PRO A 70 -9.82 -20.78 2.69
N PRO A 71 -11.01 -21.30 2.35
CA PRO A 71 -11.34 -21.81 1.02
C PRO A 71 -11.68 -20.68 0.03
N TYR A 72 -10.85 -19.63 0.01
CA TYR A 72 -11.00 -18.53 -0.94
C TYR A 72 -9.64 -17.99 -1.39
N LYS A 73 -9.70 -17.13 -2.40
CA LYS A 73 -8.57 -16.36 -2.93
C LYS A 73 -8.72 -14.88 -2.62
N ILE A 74 -7.62 -14.16 -2.68
CA ILE A 74 -7.58 -12.71 -2.55
C ILE A 74 -7.06 -12.11 -3.85
N ILE A 75 -7.76 -11.12 -4.37
CA ILE A 75 -7.26 -10.25 -5.44
C ILE A 75 -7.14 -8.84 -4.88
N ILE A 76 -5.95 -8.25 -4.99
CA ILE A 76 -5.64 -6.88 -4.60
C ILE A 76 -5.54 -6.06 -5.87
N LEU A 77 -6.37 -5.04 -5.97
CA LEU A 77 -6.43 -4.09 -7.08
C LEU A 77 -6.00 -2.73 -6.55
N ASP A 78 -4.77 -2.34 -6.86
CA ASP A 78 -4.26 -1.00 -6.56
C ASP A 78 -4.69 -0.01 -7.64
N GLU A 79 -4.81 1.27 -7.27
CA GLU A 79 -5.29 2.35 -8.14
C GLU A 79 -6.63 2.03 -8.83
N ALA A 80 -7.56 1.49 -8.06
CA ALA A 80 -8.88 1.06 -8.54
C ALA A 80 -9.77 2.20 -9.06
N ASP A 81 -9.33 3.47 -8.97
CA ASP A 81 -10.02 4.62 -9.54
C ASP A 81 -10.07 4.61 -11.07
N SER A 82 -9.18 3.85 -11.71
CA SER A 82 -9.16 3.68 -13.17
C SER A 82 -10.09 2.56 -13.68
N MET A 83 -10.89 1.94 -12.80
CA MET A 83 -11.72 0.77 -13.15
C MET A 83 -13.11 1.15 -13.66
N THR A 84 -13.54 0.51 -14.75
CA THR A 84 -14.88 0.67 -15.36
C THR A 84 -15.94 -0.25 -14.73
N GLU A 85 -17.23 0.06 -14.96
CA GLU A 85 -18.41 -0.75 -14.59
C GLU A 85 -18.30 -2.26 -14.91
N ASP A 86 -17.67 -2.65 -16.01
CA ASP A 86 -17.50 -4.08 -16.36
C ASP A 86 -16.73 -4.90 -15.31
N ALA A 87 -15.85 -4.26 -14.54
CA ALA A 87 -15.10 -4.96 -13.51
C ALA A 87 -15.99 -5.40 -12.34
N ARG A 88 -17.09 -4.68 -12.10
CA ARG A 88 -18.12 -5.09 -11.13
C ARG A 88 -18.71 -6.45 -11.46
N ARG A 89 -19.05 -6.71 -12.73
CA ARG A 89 -19.62 -8.00 -13.16
C ARG A 89 -18.68 -9.16 -12.85
N THR A 90 -17.39 -8.94 -13.05
CA THR A 90 -16.35 -9.93 -12.75
C THR A 90 -16.28 -10.20 -11.23
N MET A 91 -16.31 -9.14 -10.42
CA MET A 91 -16.34 -9.26 -8.97
C MET A 91 -17.55 -10.06 -8.47
N GLU A 92 -18.75 -9.74 -8.96
CA GLU A 92 -19.99 -10.39 -8.54
C GLU A 92 -20.00 -11.88 -8.90
N THR A 93 -19.56 -12.22 -10.11
CA THR A 93 -19.50 -13.61 -10.62
C THR A 93 -18.61 -14.49 -9.75
N TYR A 94 -17.46 -13.97 -9.29
CA TYR A 94 -16.46 -14.75 -8.56
C TYR A 94 -16.45 -14.51 -7.04
N SER A 95 -17.40 -13.73 -6.51
CA SER A 95 -17.50 -13.34 -5.10
C SER A 95 -17.54 -14.52 -4.11
N ARG A 96 -18.02 -15.70 -4.53
CA ARG A 96 -18.07 -16.91 -3.70
C ARG A 96 -16.70 -17.52 -3.44
N VAL A 97 -15.80 -17.44 -4.42
CA VAL A 97 -14.48 -18.10 -4.39
C VAL A 97 -13.37 -17.09 -4.13
N THR A 98 -13.59 -15.82 -4.45
CA THR A 98 -12.57 -14.77 -4.44
C THR A 98 -13.05 -13.54 -3.68
N ARG A 99 -12.22 -13.06 -2.75
CA ARG A 99 -12.38 -11.77 -2.07
C ARG A 99 -11.54 -10.70 -2.74
N PHE A 100 -12.09 -9.51 -2.88
CA PHE A 100 -11.43 -8.39 -3.53
C PHE A 100 -11.03 -7.33 -2.50
N PHE A 101 -9.80 -6.81 -2.64
CA PHE A 101 -9.30 -5.62 -1.98
C PHE A 101 -9.13 -4.56 -3.06
N PHE A 102 -9.87 -3.47 -2.94
CA PHE A 102 -9.70 -2.30 -3.77
C PHE A 102 -8.93 -1.26 -2.98
N ILE A 103 -7.87 -0.71 -3.58
CA ILE A 103 -7.09 0.36 -2.99
C ILE A 103 -7.20 1.58 -3.90
N CYS A 104 -7.52 2.73 -3.32
CA CYS A 104 -7.56 4.00 -4.03
C CYS A 104 -7.12 5.15 -3.13
N ASN A 105 -6.85 6.32 -3.73
CA ASN A 105 -6.55 7.52 -2.93
C ASN A 105 -7.83 8.28 -2.55
N TYR A 106 -8.79 8.34 -3.47
CA TYR A 106 -10.04 9.07 -3.30
C TYR A 106 -11.23 8.14 -3.50
N ILE A 107 -12.08 8.04 -2.47
CA ILE A 107 -13.30 7.24 -2.55
C ILE A 107 -14.29 7.79 -3.58
N SER A 108 -14.29 9.10 -3.81
CA SER A 108 -15.18 9.77 -4.79
C SER A 108 -14.94 9.35 -6.23
N LYS A 109 -13.76 8.81 -6.54
CA LYS A 109 -13.45 8.28 -7.88
C LYS A 109 -13.92 6.84 -8.08
N ILE A 110 -14.31 6.14 -7.01
CA ILE A 110 -14.83 4.78 -7.12
C ILE A 110 -16.32 4.85 -7.44
N ILE A 111 -16.75 4.06 -8.41
CA ILE A 111 -18.16 3.94 -8.78
C ILE A 111 -18.99 3.41 -7.59
N GLU A 112 -20.14 4.04 -7.32
CA GLU A 112 -21.04 3.68 -6.22
C GLU A 112 -21.44 2.19 -6.18
N PRO A 113 -21.67 1.51 -7.34
CA PRO A 113 -21.93 0.08 -7.36
C PRO A 113 -20.81 -0.80 -6.77
N LEU A 114 -19.54 -0.38 -6.83
CA LEU A 114 -18.44 -1.08 -6.16
C LEU A 114 -18.34 -0.69 -4.69
N ALA A 115 -18.50 0.60 -4.39
CA ALA A 115 -18.40 1.14 -3.04
C ALA A 115 -19.47 0.56 -2.11
N SER A 116 -20.70 0.36 -2.60
CA SER A 116 -21.81 -0.21 -1.83
C SER A 116 -21.65 -1.70 -1.48
N ARG A 117 -20.80 -2.44 -2.21
CA ARG A 117 -20.54 -3.87 -1.99
C ARG A 117 -19.32 -4.15 -1.13
N CYS A 118 -18.57 -3.11 -0.77
CA CYS A 118 -17.32 -3.22 -0.05
C CYS A 118 -17.41 -2.56 1.32
N GLU A 119 -16.86 -3.24 2.33
CA GLU A 119 -16.56 -2.60 3.60
C GLU A 119 -15.47 -1.53 3.41
N LYS A 120 -15.73 -0.31 3.89
CA LYS A 120 -14.94 0.89 3.64
C LYS A 120 -13.99 1.15 4.80
N PHE A 121 -12.68 1.21 4.53
CA PHE A 121 -11.66 1.52 5.52
C PHE A 121 -10.90 2.78 5.12
N SER A 122 -10.99 3.80 5.97
CA SER A 122 -10.30 5.08 5.81
C SER A 122 -8.91 5.04 6.45
N PHE A 123 -7.89 5.27 5.65
CA PHE A 123 -6.51 5.43 6.08
C PHE A 123 -6.19 6.91 6.24
N LYS A 124 -5.97 7.34 7.47
CA LYS A 124 -5.58 8.71 7.78
C LYS A 124 -4.09 8.92 7.55
N PRO A 125 -3.65 10.16 7.25
CA PRO A 125 -2.23 10.53 7.36
C PRO A 125 -1.64 10.07 8.68
N LEU A 126 -0.37 9.69 8.66
CA LEU A 126 0.33 9.31 9.87
C LEU A 126 0.60 10.54 10.74
N SER A 127 0.45 10.39 12.05
CA SER A 127 0.86 11.44 12.99
C SER A 127 2.38 11.60 12.98
N GLU A 128 2.84 12.80 13.31
CA GLU A 128 4.27 13.12 13.37
C GLU A 128 4.99 12.19 14.35
N GLU A 129 4.40 11.91 15.51
CA GLU A 129 4.97 11.00 16.52
C GLU A 129 5.23 9.59 15.97
N ILE A 130 4.25 9.02 15.25
CA ILE A 130 4.39 7.68 14.65
C ILE A 130 5.44 7.72 13.55
N MET A 131 5.45 8.76 12.73
CA MET A 131 6.43 8.92 11.66
C MET A 131 7.85 9.01 12.21
N ILE A 132 8.06 9.85 13.22
CA ILE A 132 9.33 10.02 13.94
C ILE A 132 9.81 8.68 14.50
N SER A 133 8.94 7.95 15.20
CA SER A 133 9.26 6.64 15.76
C SER A 133 9.71 5.65 14.68
N ARG A 134 9.00 5.60 13.56
CA ARG A 134 9.33 4.70 12.43
C ARG A 134 10.62 5.11 11.73
N VAL A 135 10.88 6.40 11.56
CA VAL A 135 12.12 6.90 10.97
C VAL A 135 13.30 6.58 11.87
N LEU A 136 13.20 6.83 13.18
CA LEU A 136 14.27 6.49 14.14
C LEU A 136 14.59 4.99 14.13
N HIS A 137 13.57 4.13 14.05
CA HIS A 137 13.78 2.70 13.91
C HIS A 137 14.61 2.37 12.66
N ILE A 138 14.30 2.98 11.51
CA ILE A 138 15.07 2.76 10.27
C ILE A 138 16.50 3.27 10.43
N CYS A 139 16.69 4.42 11.08
CA CYS A 139 18.02 5.00 11.25
C CYS A 139 18.92 4.14 12.15
N ASN A 140 18.35 3.53 13.19
CA ASN A 140 19.08 2.60 14.06
C ASN A 140 19.50 1.32 13.32
N GLU A 141 18.62 0.75 12.50
CA GLU A 141 18.92 -0.45 11.71
C GLU A 141 19.97 -0.20 10.62
N GLU A 142 19.96 1.00 10.03
CA GLU A 142 20.89 1.40 8.96
C GLU A 142 22.17 2.09 9.47
N GLY A 143 22.30 2.32 10.79
CA GLY A 143 23.44 3.02 11.38
C GLY A 143 23.55 4.50 11.00
N LEU A 144 22.42 5.18 10.76
CA LEU A 144 22.35 6.59 10.36
C LEU A 144 22.15 7.49 11.59
N ASN A 145 22.93 8.57 11.68
CA ASN A 145 22.77 9.60 12.69
C ASN A 145 22.03 10.80 12.10
N LEU A 146 20.88 11.14 12.68
CA LEU A 146 20.14 12.36 12.34
C LEU A 146 20.14 13.34 13.51
N ASP A 147 20.30 14.60 13.16
CA ASP A 147 20.02 15.71 14.06
C ASP A 147 18.50 15.70 14.43
N PRO A 148 18.12 15.88 15.71
CA PRO A 148 16.73 16.09 16.10
C PRO A 148 15.98 17.14 15.27
N GLN A 149 16.65 18.22 14.84
CA GLN A 149 16.06 19.22 13.96
C GLN A 149 15.76 18.67 12.56
N ALA A 150 16.63 17.79 12.05
CA ALA A 150 16.42 17.12 10.76
C ALA A 150 15.19 16.19 10.82
N LEU A 151 14.98 15.51 11.94
CA LEU A 151 13.87 14.60 12.15
C LEU A 151 12.51 15.33 12.18
N LEU A 152 12.43 16.46 12.89
CA LEU A 152 11.25 17.33 12.89
C LEU A 152 10.97 17.88 11.49
N THR A 153 12.02 18.40 10.83
CA THR A 153 11.94 18.91 9.45
C THR A 153 11.41 17.83 8.50
N LEU A 154 11.92 16.60 8.59
CA LEU A 154 11.48 15.47 7.77
C LEU A 154 9.99 15.17 7.97
N SER A 155 9.53 15.15 9.22
CA SER A 155 8.13 14.89 9.55
C SER A 155 7.20 15.97 9.00
N SER A 156 7.54 17.25 9.23
CA SER A 156 6.76 18.38 8.77
C SER A 156 6.67 18.45 7.23
N ILE A 157 7.77 18.18 6.52
CA ILE A 157 7.78 18.19 5.05
C ILE A 157 7.02 16.99 4.47
N SER A 158 7.05 15.84 5.15
CA SER A 158 6.41 14.61 4.65
C SER A 158 4.88 14.62 4.80
N GLN A 159 4.31 15.52 5.61
CA GLN A 159 2.86 15.73 5.76
C GLN A 159 2.06 14.42 5.96
N GLY A 160 2.59 13.49 6.74
CA GLY A 160 1.93 12.20 7.02
C GLY A 160 2.13 11.10 5.96
N ASP A 161 2.94 11.32 4.92
CA ASP A 161 3.36 10.31 3.94
C ASP A 161 4.71 9.68 4.33
N LEU A 162 4.67 8.45 4.83
CA LEU A 162 5.88 7.73 5.25
C LEU A 162 6.75 7.27 4.08
N ARG A 163 6.17 6.99 2.91
CA ARG A 163 6.94 6.59 1.72
C ARG A 163 7.85 7.74 1.30
N ARG A 164 7.30 8.96 1.28
CA ARG A 164 8.05 10.18 1.02
C ARG A 164 9.17 10.36 2.05
N ALA A 165 8.85 10.35 3.34
CA ALA A 165 9.84 10.49 4.42
C ALA A 165 11.05 9.55 4.26
N ILE A 166 10.79 8.26 4.01
CA ILE A 166 11.85 7.25 3.84
C ILE A 166 12.65 7.49 2.55
N THR A 167 11.99 7.85 1.45
CA THR A 167 12.67 8.12 0.18
C THR A 167 13.63 9.29 0.31
N TYR A 168 13.22 10.34 1.02
CA TYR A 168 14.05 11.51 1.25
C TYR A 168 15.20 11.24 2.20
N LEU A 169 14.94 10.51 3.29
CA LEU A 169 15.99 10.04 4.19
C LEU A 169 17.06 9.25 3.43
N GLN A 170 16.64 8.31 2.59
CA GLN A 170 17.55 7.51 1.77
C GLN A 170 18.32 8.35 0.74
N GLY A 171 17.67 9.36 0.14
CA GLY A 171 18.31 10.30 -0.77
C GLY A 171 19.40 11.14 -0.07
N ALA A 172 19.08 11.70 1.09
CA ALA A 172 20.02 12.49 1.88
C ALA A 172 21.19 11.64 2.40
N ALA A 173 20.93 10.44 2.90
CA ALA A 173 21.97 9.51 3.34
C ALA A 173 22.96 9.15 2.22
N ARG A 174 22.47 9.01 0.98
CA ARG A 174 23.32 8.71 -0.19
C ARG A 174 24.15 9.89 -0.65
N LEU A 175 23.64 11.11 -0.52
CA LEU A 175 24.31 12.33 -1.02
C LEU A 175 25.31 12.90 -0.01
N PHE A 176 24.95 12.94 1.27
CA PHE A 176 25.72 13.63 2.31
C PHE A 176 26.35 12.68 3.33
N GLY A 177 25.96 11.40 3.33
CA GLY A 177 26.43 10.42 4.30
C GLY A 177 25.78 10.60 5.68
N SER A 178 26.52 10.22 6.71
CA SER A 178 26.12 10.35 8.13
C SER A 178 27.17 11.21 8.83
N PRO A 179 26.80 12.24 9.62
CA PRO A 179 25.45 12.61 10.06
C PRO A 179 24.65 13.46 9.05
N ILE A 180 23.33 13.37 9.11
CA ILE A 180 22.40 14.14 8.25
C ILE A 180 21.86 15.35 9.02
N SER A 181 22.06 16.56 8.48
CA SER A 181 21.54 17.80 9.05
C SER A 181 20.22 18.23 8.41
N ALA A 182 19.50 19.17 9.04
CA ALA A 182 18.25 19.70 8.51
C ALA A 182 18.44 20.43 7.15
N LYS A 183 19.60 21.07 6.95
CA LYS A 183 19.93 21.76 5.68
C LYS A 183 20.10 20.78 4.53
N ASP A 184 20.75 19.64 4.80
CA ASP A 184 20.97 18.58 3.82
C ASP A 184 19.62 18.04 3.35
N LEU A 185 18.70 17.79 4.29
CA LEU A 185 17.33 17.42 3.96
C LEU A 185 16.69 18.46 3.04
N ILE A 186 16.60 19.72 3.47
CA ILE A 186 15.95 20.80 2.69
C ILE A 186 16.51 20.88 1.26
N SER A 187 17.83 20.68 1.10
CA SER A 187 18.46 20.66 -0.22
C SER A 187 18.00 19.51 -1.12
N VAL A 188 17.81 18.30 -0.57
CA VAL A 188 17.26 17.14 -1.31
C VAL A 188 15.80 17.34 -1.65
N PHE A 189 15.05 17.98 -0.76
CA PHE A 189 13.64 18.26 -0.96
C PHE A 189 13.37 19.32 -2.03
N GLY A 190 14.33 20.20 -2.31
CA GLY A 190 14.11 21.36 -3.19
C GLY A 190 13.06 22.34 -2.65
N VAL A 191 12.79 22.31 -1.34
CA VAL A 191 11.85 23.20 -0.68
C VAL A 191 12.56 24.52 -0.39
N ALA A 192 11.90 25.64 -0.70
CA ALA A 192 12.44 26.96 -0.39
C ALA A 192 12.73 27.04 1.12
N PRO A 193 13.91 27.53 1.53
CA PRO A 193 14.18 27.77 2.94
C PRO A 193 13.05 28.61 3.55
N PRO A 194 12.51 28.24 4.72
CA PRO A 194 11.65 29.14 5.46
C PRO A 194 12.49 30.36 5.85
N ASP A 195 12.22 31.46 5.15
CA ASP A 195 12.69 32.84 5.36
C ASP A 195 14.13 33.20 4.91
N VAL A 196 14.15 34.03 3.85
CA VAL A 196 14.88 35.31 3.81
C VAL A 196 13.89 36.38 4.21
#